data_AF-A0A5S4FF13-F1
#
_entry.id   AF-A0A5S4FF13-F1
#
_cell.length_a   1.000
_cell.length_b   1.000
_cell.length_c   1.000
_cell.angle_alpha   90.00
_cell.angle_beta   90.00
_cell.angle_gamma   90.00
#
_symmetry.space_group_name_H-M   'P 1'
#
loop_
_entity.id
_entity.type
_entity.pdbx_description
1 polymer ?
#
loop_
_entity_poly.entity_id
_entity_poly.type
_entity_poly.pdbx_seq_one_letter_code
_entity_poly.pdbx_strand_id
1 'polypeptide(L)'
;MRPRRGRCGACRATHVLLPVTVLLRRADAAVVIGAALVAKAAGAGHRRIAARLDRPSATVRGWLRAFARAAEAIRAYFAVVLVGLAADPVLPQASGDVSADVVAVIAAVADAAGRRWPQMGTVSPWLVASAATAGCLIHPSGPAMWIKTSHPWAGWM
;
A
#
# COMPACT_ATOMS: atom_id res chain seq x y z
N MET A 1 -17.51 9.15 0.09
CA MET A 1 -16.78 9.86 1.17
C MET A 1 -16.64 11.34 0.82
N ARG A 2 -16.49 12.25 1.79
CA ARG A 2 -16.17 13.68 1.56
C ARG A 2 -14.84 14.03 2.24
N PRO A 3 -13.71 13.98 1.51
CA PRO A 3 -12.39 14.28 2.07
C PRO A 3 -12.29 15.73 2.55
N ARG A 4 -11.63 15.95 3.68
CA ARG A 4 -11.30 17.31 4.14
C ARG A 4 -10.23 17.91 3.24
N ARG A 5 -10.25 19.24 3.11
CA ARG A 5 -9.23 20.00 2.40
C ARG A 5 -8.57 20.96 3.37
N GLY A 6 -7.26 21.08 3.30
CA GLY A 6 -6.47 22.04 4.09
C GLY A 6 -5.51 22.79 3.19
N ARG A 7 -5.17 24.02 3.54
CA ARG A 7 -4.15 24.80 2.84
C ARG A 7 -2.82 24.64 3.57
N CYS A 8 -1.77 24.23 2.87
CA CYS A 8 -0.44 24.12 3.46
C CYS A 8 0.10 25.51 3.80
N GLY A 9 0.62 25.69 5.03
CA GLY A 9 1.25 26.95 5.44
C GLY A 9 2.51 27.29 4.64
N ALA A 10 3.31 26.29 4.29
CA ALA A 10 4.57 26.45 3.58
C ALA A 10 4.39 26.62 2.07
N CYS A 11 3.82 25.63 1.36
CA CYS A 11 3.70 25.68 -0.10
C CYS A 11 2.42 26.36 -0.61
N ARG A 12 1.53 26.79 0.29
CA ARG A 12 0.27 27.52 0.00
C ARG A 12 -0.75 26.79 -0.87
N ALA A 13 -0.47 25.54 -1.29
CA ALA A 13 -1.38 24.70 -2.06
C ALA A 13 -2.52 24.13 -1.18
N THR A 14 -3.66 23.84 -1.82
CA THR A 14 -4.78 23.12 -1.19
C THR A 14 -4.54 21.63 -1.31
N HIS A 15 -4.39 20.95 -0.17
CA HIS A 15 -4.22 19.51 -0.06
C HIS A 15 -5.54 18.84 0.29
N VAL A 16 -5.77 17.67 -0.30
CA VAL A 16 -6.83 16.76 0.16
C VAL A 16 -6.23 15.90 1.26
N LEU A 17 -6.82 15.97 2.46
CA LEU A 17 -6.43 15.16 3.60
C LEU A 17 -7.15 13.81 3.48
N LEU A 18 -6.43 12.79 3.01
CA LEU A 18 -6.95 11.45 2.88
C LEU A 18 -6.79 10.69 4.21
N PRO A 19 -7.84 10.02 4.71
CA PRO A 19 -7.67 9.09 5.82
C PRO A 19 -6.78 7.92 5.38
N VAL A 20 -6.08 7.31 6.33
CA VAL A 20 -5.21 6.14 6.06
C VAL A 20 -5.97 4.97 5.41
N THR A 21 -7.29 4.93 5.56
CA THR A 21 -8.16 3.90 5.02
C THR A 21 -8.38 3.97 3.51
N VAL A 22 -7.91 5.01 2.81
CA VAL A 22 -8.17 5.19 1.37
C VAL A 22 -6.89 5.48 0.59
N LEU A 23 -6.87 5.06 -0.68
CA LEU A 23 -5.78 5.34 -1.60
C LEU A 23 -6.12 6.52 -2.51
N LEU A 24 -5.11 7.28 -2.93
CA LEU A 24 -5.26 8.45 -3.78
C LEU A 24 -5.93 8.08 -5.11
N ARG A 25 -7.01 8.81 -5.44
CA ARG A 25 -7.86 8.57 -6.63
C ARG A 25 -8.55 7.21 -6.66
N ARG A 26 -8.73 6.55 -5.51
CA ARG A 26 -9.54 5.34 -5.36
C ARG A 26 -10.70 5.62 -4.40
N ALA A 27 -11.91 5.24 -4.81
CA ALA A 27 -13.10 5.39 -3.96
C ALA A 27 -13.17 4.30 -2.88
N ASP A 28 -12.59 3.13 -3.17
CA ASP A 28 -12.61 1.96 -2.33
C ASP A 28 -11.53 2.01 -1.25
N ALA A 29 -11.84 1.43 -0.09
CA ALA A 29 -10.93 1.35 1.04
C ALA A 29 -9.70 0.51 0.71
N ALA A 30 -8.54 0.91 1.25
CA ALA A 30 -7.26 0.25 1.06
C ALA A 30 -7.33 -1.25 1.43
N VAL A 31 -8.08 -1.61 2.47
CA VAL A 31 -8.28 -3.00 2.90
C VAL A 31 -9.05 -3.85 1.86
N VAL A 32 -10.01 -3.26 1.14
CA VAL A 32 -10.78 -3.94 0.09
C VAL A 32 -9.92 -4.15 -1.14
N ILE A 33 -9.17 -3.11 -1.54
CA ILE A 33 -8.21 -3.20 -2.62
C ILE A 33 -7.14 -4.25 -2.27
N GLY A 34 -6.63 -4.21 -1.05
CA GLY A 34 -5.70 -5.18 -0.50
C GLY A 34 -6.20 -6.62 -0.59
N ALA A 35 -7.44 -6.88 -0.19
CA ALA A 35 -8.06 -8.20 -0.35
C ALA A 35 -8.08 -8.68 -1.82
N ALA A 36 -8.28 -7.76 -2.78
CA ALA A 36 -8.18 -8.08 -4.20
C ALA A 36 -6.74 -8.48 -4.61
N LEU A 37 -5.74 -7.78 -4.07
CA LEU A 37 -4.31 -8.08 -4.32
C LEU A 37 -3.92 -9.44 -3.74
N VAL A 38 -4.32 -9.74 -2.50
CA VAL A 38 -4.12 -11.07 -1.88
C VAL A 38 -4.75 -12.16 -2.73
N ALA A 39 -6.02 -11.98 -3.13
CA ALA A 39 -6.71 -12.98 -3.93
C ALA A 39 -6.05 -13.18 -5.30
N LYS A 40 -5.53 -12.11 -5.91
CA LYS A 40 -4.79 -12.19 -7.18
C LYS A 40 -3.46 -12.93 -7.00
N ALA A 41 -2.72 -12.67 -5.93
CA ALA A 41 -1.48 -13.39 -5.59
C ALA A 41 -1.75 -14.88 -5.33
N ALA A 42 -2.91 -15.22 -4.77
CA ALA A 42 -3.39 -16.61 -4.63
C ALA A 42 -3.92 -17.23 -5.95
N GLY A 43 -3.70 -16.59 -7.10
CA GLY A 43 -4.06 -17.12 -8.42
C GLY A 43 -5.50 -16.83 -8.88
N ALA A 44 -6.32 -16.09 -8.12
CA ALA A 44 -7.69 -15.82 -8.53
C ALA A 44 -7.76 -14.83 -9.73
N GLY A 45 -8.70 -15.11 -10.64
CA GLY A 45 -9.01 -14.22 -11.76
C GLY A 45 -9.86 -13.01 -11.34
N HIS A 46 -9.64 -11.85 -11.99
CA HIS A 46 -10.29 -10.57 -11.62
C HIS A 46 -11.82 -10.61 -11.57
N ARG A 47 -12.49 -11.42 -12.40
CA ARG A 47 -13.97 -11.58 -12.37
C ARG A 47 -14.45 -12.28 -11.09
N ARG A 48 -13.75 -13.33 -10.65
CA ARG A 48 -14.07 -14.04 -9.39
C ARG A 48 -13.82 -13.13 -8.18
N ILE A 49 -12.72 -12.39 -8.21
CA ILE A 49 -12.39 -11.41 -7.17
C ILE A 49 -13.48 -10.33 -7.10
N ALA A 50 -13.88 -9.78 -8.25
CA ALA A 50 -14.94 -8.77 -8.35
C ALA A 50 -16.27 -9.25 -7.77
N ALA A 51 -16.69 -10.48 -8.10
CA ALA A 51 -17.89 -11.08 -7.54
C ALA A 51 -17.79 -11.24 -6.01
N ARG A 52 -16.65 -11.74 -5.50
CA ARG A 52 -16.44 -11.92 -4.05
C ARG A 52 -16.45 -10.60 -3.27
N LEU A 53 -15.93 -9.53 -3.85
CA LEU A 53 -15.83 -8.22 -3.21
C LEU A 53 -17.05 -7.32 -3.45
N ASP A 54 -18.04 -7.79 -4.21
CA ASP A 54 -19.18 -6.99 -4.66
C ASP A 54 -18.75 -5.66 -5.33
N ARG A 55 -17.87 -5.79 -6.33
CA ARG A 55 -17.34 -4.63 -7.07
C ARG A 55 -17.38 -4.83 -8.58
N PRO A 56 -17.49 -3.76 -9.37
CA PRO A 56 -17.45 -3.87 -10.82
C PRO A 56 -16.14 -4.52 -11.30
N SER A 57 -16.25 -5.48 -12.22
CA SER A 57 -15.11 -6.23 -12.75
C SER A 57 -14.06 -5.33 -13.42
N ALA A 58 -14.50 -4.27 -14.11
CA ALA A 58 -13.63 -3.26 -14.70
C ALA A 58 -12.82 -2.49 -13.65
N THR A 59 -13.42 -2.20 -12.50
CA THR A 59 -12.77 -1.50 -11.38
C THR A 59 -11.68 -2.36 -10.77
N VAL A 60 -11.98 -3.61 -10.43
CA VAL A 60 -10.99 -4.57 -9.92
C VAL A 60 -9.87 -4.78 -10.93
N ARG A 61 -10.20 -4.97 -12.22
CA ARG A 61 -9.20 -5.06 -13.29
C ARG A 61 -8.29 -3.83 -13.32
N GLY A 62 -8.85 -2.64 -13.14
CA GLY A 62 -8.10 -1.38 -13.06
C GLY A 62 -7.12 -1.33 -11.89
N TRP A 63 -7.52 -1.80 -10.71
CA TRP A 63 -6.63 -1.88 -9.55
C TRP A 63 -5.47 -2.85 -9.78
N LEU A 64 -5.78 -4.08 -10.23
CA LEU A 64 -4.78 -5.11 -10.47
C LEU A 64 -3.77 -4.68 -11.53
N ARG A 65 -4.22 -4.01 -12.60
CA ARG A 65 -3.33 -3.47 -13.63
C ARG A 65 -2.45 -2.34 -13.09
N ALA A 66 -2.99 -1.44 -12.28
CA ALA A 66 -2.21 -0.34 -11.70
C ALA A 66 -1.14 -0.89 -10.73
N PHE A 67 -1.49 -1.88 -9.93
CA PHE A 67 -0.57 -2.57 -9.04
C PHE A 67 0.54 -3.29 -9.82
N ALA A 68 0.17 -4.13 -10.80
CA ALA A 68 1.15 -4.86 -11.61
C ALA A 68 2.15 -3.93 -12.31
N ARG A 69 1.70 -2.77 -12.80
CA ARG A 69 2.58 -1.76 -13.42
C ARG A 69 3.59 -1.14 -12.45
N ALA A 70 3.28 -1.09 -11.17
CA ALA A 70 4.14 -0.51 -10.14
C ALA A 70 4.81 -1.56 -9.25
N ALA A 71 4.59 -2.85 -9.51
CA ALA A 71 4.89 -3.93 -8.56
C ALA A 71 6.35 -3.93 -8.12
N GLU A 72 7.30 -3.87 -9.05
CA GLU A 72 8.72 -3.89 -8.71
C GLU A 72 9.15 -2.65 -7.88
N ALA A 73 8.61 -1.49 -8.25
CA ALA A 73 8.82 -0.24 -7.53
C ALA A 73 8.29 -0.33 -6.07
N ILE A 74 7.08 -0.89 -5.91
CA ILE A 74 6.48 -1.12 -4.59
C ILE A 74 7.33 -2.12 -3.81
N ARG A 75 7.74 -3.23 -4.44
CA ARG A 75 8.56 -4.28 -3.82
C ARG A 75 9.86 -3.71 -3.26
N ALA A 76 10.60 -2.98 -4.07
CA ALA A 76 11.87 -2.36 -3.68
C ALA A 76 11.67 -1.37 -2.52
N TYR A 77 10.64 -0.52 -2.60
CA TYR A 77 10.31 0.42 -1.53
C TYR A 77 10.00 -0.29 -0.20
N PHE A 78 9.14 -1.30 -0.20
CA PHE A 78 8.79 -2.01 1.04
C PHE A 78 9.94 -2.89 1.56
N ALA A 79 10.84 -3.36 0.69
CA ALA A 79 12.07 -4.03 1.14
C ALA A 79 12.97 -3.06 1.94
N VAL A 80 13.15 -1.83 1.46
CA VAL A 80 13.89 -0.78 2.20
C VAL A 80 13.20 -0.44 3.52
N VAL A 81 11.87 -0.30 3.51
CA VAL A 81 11.10 -0.06 4.74
C VAL A 81 11.29 -1.21 5.74
N LEU A 82 11.26 -2.46 5.29
CA LEU A 82 11.46 -3.63 6.15
C LEU A 82 12.84 -3.60 6.81
N VAL A 83 13.89 -3.34 6.03
CA VAL A 83 15.28 -3.25 6.51
C VAL A 83 15.44 -2.14 7.54
N GLY A 84 14.85 -0.97 7.31
CA GLY A 84 14.90 0.13 8.27
C GLY A 84 14.08 -0.11 9.55
N LEU A 85 13.07 -0.97 9.48
CA LEU A 85 12.12 -1.17 10.58
C LEU A 85 12.51 -2.32 11.52
N ALA A 86 12.94 -3.45 10.94
CA ALA A 86 13.24 -4.68 11.67
C ALA A 86 14.67 -4.67 12.20
N ALA A 87 14.86 -5.12 13.45
CA ALA A 87 16.19 -5.29 14.04
C ALA A 87 17.02 -6.38 13.33
N ASP A 88 16.35 -7.43 12.84
CA ASP A 88 16.92 -8.49 12.02
C ASP A 88 15.98 -8.77 10.82
N PRO A 89 16.17 -8.10 9.67
CA PRO A 89 15.23 -8.15 8.56
C PRO A 89 15.40 -9.44 7.74
N VAL A 90 14.38 -10.31 7.78
CA VAL A 90 14.26 -11.44 6.86
C VAL A 90 13.35 -11.04 5.69
N LEU A 91 13.94 -10.90 4.50
CA LEU A 91 13.17 -10.65 3.28
C LEU A 91 12.43 -11.92 2.85
N PRO A 92 11.14 -11.82 2.45
CA PRO A 92 10.42 -12.96 1.89
C PRO A 92 11.13 -13.53 0.65
N GLN A 93 11.10 -14.85 0.51
CA GLN A 93 11.64 -15.52 -0.67
C GLN A 93 10.86 -15.12 -1.92
N ALA A 94 11.58 -14.92 -3.02
CA ALA A 94 10.97 -14.64 -4.31
C ALA A 94 10.21 -15.87 -4.81
N SER A 95 8.93 -15.67 -5.12
CA SER A 95 8.04 -16.71 -5.66
C SER A 95 8.11 -16.85 -7.18
N GLY A 96 8.73 -15.87 -7.86
CA GLY A 96 8.71 -15.73 -9.32
C GLY A 96 7.49 -14.95 -9.84
N ASP A 97 6.52 -14.62 -8.99
CA ASP A 97 5.45 -13.65 -9.28
C ASP A 97 5.67 -12.38 -8.47
N VAL A 98 6.09 -11.31 -9.14
CA VAL A 98 6.34 -10.00 -8.52
C VAL A 98 5.11 -9.47 -7.75
N SER A 99 3.89 -9.81 -8.17
CA SER A 99 2.68 -9.39 -7.46
C SER A 99 2.55 -10.10 -6.11
N ALA A 100 2.85 -11.39 -6.06
CA ALA A 100 2.86 -12.16 -4.83
C ALA A 100 4.01 -11.71 -3.90
N ASP A 101 5.18 -11.43 -4.46
CA ASP A 101 6.34 -10.94 -3.71
C ASP A 101 6.06 -9.58 -3.04
N VAL A 102 5.33 -8.69 -3.74
CA VAL A 102 4.89 -7.41 -3.15
C VAL A 102 3.93 -7.63 -1.98
N VAL A 103 2.96 -8.55 -2.11
CA VAL A 103 2.03 -8.87 -1.01
C VAL A 103 2.81 -9.42 0.19
N ALA A 104 3.78 -10.30 -0.05
CA ALA A 104 4.61 -10.89 0.99
C ALA A 104 5.45 -9.84 1.73
N VAL A 105 6.12 -8.92 1.02
CA VAL A 105 6.94 -7.88 1.67
C VAL A 105 6.09 -6.87 2.44
N ILE A 106 4.88 -6.53 1.97
CA ILE A 106 3.94 -5.69 2.73
C ILE A 106 3.51 -6.38 4.03
N ALA A 107 3.23 -7.69 3.98
CA ALA A 107 2.89 -8.46 5.18
C ALA A 107 4.07 -8.50 6.17
N ALA A 108 5.29 -8.71 5.68
CA ALA A 108 6.50 -8.70 6.51
C ALA A 108 6.73 -7.33 7.19
N VAL A 109 6.49 -6.22 6.47
CA VAL A 109 6.58 -4.87 7.05
C VAL A 109 5.51 -4.65 8.13
N ALA A 110 4.27 -5.08 7.90
CA ALA A 110 3.21 -4.94 8.89
C ALA A 110 3.50 -5.75 10.16
N ASP A 111 4.03 -6.96 10.00
CA ASP A 111 4.44 -7.84 11.09
C ASP A 111 5.64 -7.26 11.87
N ALA A 112 6.65 -6.74 11.18
CA ALA A 112 7.76 -6.02 11.81
C ALA A 112 7.28 -4.76 12.57
N ALA A 113 6.32 -4.02 12.01
CA ALA A 113 5.71 -2.88 12.67
C ALA A 113 4.97 -3.30 13.95
N GLY A 114 4.23 -4.42 13.91
CA GLY A 114 3.52 -4.97 15.07
C GLY A 114 4.46 -5.44 16.18
N ARG A 115 5.61 -6.04 15.84
CA ARG A 115 6.66 -6.39 16.81
C ARG A 115 7.27 -5.16 17.49
N ARG A 116 7.51 -4.09 16.71
CA ARG A 116 8.13 -2.86 17.23
C ARG A 116 7.16 -2.01 18.04
N TRP A 117 5.90 -1.93 17.60
CA TRP A 117 4.83 -1.18 18.26
C TRP A 117 3.60 -2.06 18.44
N PRO A 118 3.33 -2.56 19.65
CA PRO A 118 2.23 -3.49 19.91
C PRO A 118 0.86 -3.00 19.41
N GLN A 119 0.61 -1.69 19.41
CA GLN A 119 -0.65 -1.10 18.90
C GLN A 119 -0.85 -1.31 17.40
N MET A 120 0.22 -1.55 16.64
CA MET A 120 0.15 -1.84 15.20
C MET A 120 -0.18 -3.31 14.91
N GLY A 121 -0.07 -4.22 15.89
CA GLY A 121 -0.33 -5.65 15.69
C GLY A 121 -1.77 -5.98 15.29
N THR A 122 -2.73 -5.09 15.54
CA THR A 122 -4.13 -5.25 15.13
C THR A 122 -4.48 -4.49 13.84
N VAL A 123 -3.53 -3.74 13.28
CA VAL A 123 -3.75 -2.90 12.09
C VAL A 123 -3.57 -3.75 10.84
N SER A 124 -4.52 -3.66 9.89
CA SER A 124 -4.40 -4.36 8.62
C SER A 124 -3.11 -3.97 7.88
N PRO A 125 -2.38 -4.92 7.26
CA PRO A 125 -1.19 -4.63 6.46
C PRO A 125 -1.44 -3.58 5.36
N TRP A 126 -2.67 -3.50 4.85
CA TRP A 126 -3.06 -2.54 3.81
C TRP A 126 -3.21 -1.11 4.33
N LEU A 127 -3.49 -0.93 5.62
CA LEU A 127 -3.46 0.38 6.26
C LEU A 127 -2.01 0.80 6.54
N VAL A 128 -1.15 -0.13 6.97
CA VAL A 128 0.30 0.12 7.08
C VAL A 128 0.88 0.53 5.72
N ALA A 129 0.54 -0.21 4.66
CA ALA A 129 0.98 0.10 3.31
C ALA A 129 0.45 1.45 2.79
N SER A 130 -0.82 1.77 3.10
CA SER A 130 -1.41 3.07 2.81
C SER A 130 -0.67 4.19 3.54
N ALA A 131 -0.37 4.03 4.83
CA ALA A 131 0.36 5.02 5.61
C ALA A 131 1.79 5.22 5.08
N ALA A 132 2.52 4.13 4.85
CA ALA A 132 3.89 4.16 4.32
C ALA A 132 3.95 4.90 2.98
N THR A 133 3.01 4.61 2.08
CA THR A 133 2.96 5.23 0.73
C THR A 133 2.22 6.57 0.68
N ALA A 134 1.78 7.14 1.81
CA ALA A 134 0.91 8.32 1.85
C ALA A 134 -0.33 8.19 0.92
N GLY A 135 -0.93 6.98 0.90
CA GLY A 135 -2.08 6.63 0.07
C GLY A 135 -1.75 6.34 -1.40
N CYS A 136 -0.47 6.29 -1.79
CA CYS A 136 -0.07 6.25 -3.19
C CYS A 136 0.31 4.85 -3.71
N LEU A 137 0.02 3.79 -2.94
CA LEU A 137 0.36 2.39 -3.25
C LEU A 137 0.09 1.96 -4.70
N ILE A 138 -1.05 2.33 -5.28
CA ILE A 138 -1.41 1.98 -6.68
C ILE A 138 -1.68 3.21 -7.56
N HIS A 139 -0.93 4.28 -7.28
CA HIS A 139 -1.02 5.53 -8.03
C HIS A 139 -0.25 5.45 -9.37
N PRO A 140 -0.80 6.00 -10.47
CA PRO A 140 -0.17 5.94 -11.80
C PRO A 140 1.24 6.51 -11.91
N SER A 141 1.63 7.47 -11.05
CA SER A 141 2.92 8.16 -11.14
C SER A 141 4.07 7.39 -10.47
N GLY A 142 3.79 6.23 -9.85
CA GLY A 142 4.83 5.41 -9.24
C GLY A 142 5.68 6.13 -8.16
N PRO A 143 6.92 5.65 -7.90
CA PRO A 143 7.79 6.13 -6.82
C PRO A 143 8.23 7.59 -6.88
N ALA A 144 8.07 8.27 -8.01
CA ALA A 144 8.47 9.68 -8.15
C ALA A 144 7.73 10.61 -7.16
N MET A 145 6.60 10.15 -6.60
CA MET A 145 5.86 10.84 -5.53
C MET A 145 6.31 10.46 -4.11
N TRP A 146 6.97 9.31 -3.93
CA TRP A 146 7.29 8.71 -2.61
C TRP A 146 8.57 9.29 -1.99
N ILE A 147 9.42 9.92 -2.81
CA ILE A 147 10.59 10.69 -2.37
C ILE A 147 10.12 12.11 -1.99
N LYS A 148 9.39 12.23 -0.88
CA LYS A 148 9.23 13.52 -0.18
C LYS A 148 9.78 13.37 1.24
N THR A 149 10.56 14.35 1.64
CA THR A 149 11.30 14.48 2.91
C THR A 149 10.41 14.50 4.17
N SER A 150 9.09 14.48 4.02
CA SER A 150 8.12 14.30 5.10
C SER A 150 7.55 12.88 5.09
N HIS A 151 8.41 11.87 4.99
CA HIS A 151 8.01 10.49 5.16
C HIS A 151 7.72 10.26 6.66
N PRO A 152 6.59 9.67 7.07
CA PRO A 152 6.27 9.48 8.49
C PRO A 152 7.28 8.62 9.25
N TRP A 153 8.18 7.96 8.52
CA TRP A 153 9.26 7.12 9.04
C TRP A 153 10.65 7.79 8.97
N ALA A 154 10.75 9.02 8.45
CA ALA A 154 12.02 9.74 8.28
C ALA A 154 12.68 10.14 9.62
N GLY A 155 11.95 10.11 10.73
CA GLY A 155 12.50 10.34 12.07
C GLY A 155 13.05 9.08 12.75
N TRP A 156 13.08 7.93 12.06
CA TRP A 156 13.39 6.62 12.65
C TRP A 156 14.38 5.77 11.84
N MET A 157 14.86 6.27 10.69
CA MET A 157 16.04 5.75 9.99
C MET A 157 17.28 6.45 10.53
#